data_AF-A0A7S3X921-F1
#
_entry.id   AF-A0A7S3X921-F1
#
_cell.length_a   1.000
_cell.length_b   1.000
_cell.length_c   1.000
_cell.angle_alpha   90.00
_cell.angle_beta   90.00
_cell.angle_gamma   90.00
#
_symmetry.space_group_name_H-M   'P 1'
#
loop_
_entity.id
_entity.type
_entity.pdbx_description
1 polymer ?
#
loop_
_entity_poly.entity_id
_entity_poly.type
_entity_poly.pdbx_seq_one_letter_code
_entity_poly.pdbx_strand_id
1 'polypeptide(L)'
;PELWASLAAMAIHARALETVEIALAAIEEVDKVHFVAHIGKLPDEILRSAELALFCKRPDEGLNILVQNKRFYRAIKMNIRLHRWNDALELALKHQTHVDTVLAYRQQHLQQMRHVETNEQFKTWAAQVEVDWDTVKQKIAELKQDEQRSA
;
A
#
# COMPACT_ATOMS: atom_id res chain seq x y z
N PRO A 1 29.19 10.75 -7.11
CA PRO A 1 27.77 10.68 -6.66
C PRO A 1 26.75 11.17 -7.71
N GLU A 2 26.94 12.33 -8.34
CA GLU A 2 25.95 12.93 -9.26
C GLU A 2 25.60 12.06 -10.48
N LEU A 3 26.61 11.44 -11.12
CA LEU A 3 26.39 10.51 -12.25
C LEU A 3 25.51 9.32 -11.86
N TRP A 4 25.74 8.71 -10.69
CA TRP A 4 24.96 7.59 -10.19
C TRP A 4 23.53 8.02 -9.83
N ALA A 5 23.34 9.22 -9.29
CA ALA A 5 22.01 9.77 -9.04
C ALA A 5 21.23 10.00 -10.35
N SER A 6 21.88 10.55 -11.39
CA SER A 6 21.27 10.69 -12.72
C SER A 6 20.94 9.32 -13.33
N LEU A 7 21.84 8.33 -13.21
CA LEU A 7 21.59 6.97 -13.68
C LEU A 7 20.40 6.33 -12.95
N ALA A 8 20.32 6.48 -11.63
CA ALA A 8 19.19 6.00 -10.84
C ALA A 8 17.88 6.62 -11.32
N ALA A 9 17.83 7.94 -11.54
CA ALA A 9 16.64 8.62 -12.03
C ALA A 9 16.19 8.12 -13.41
N MET A 10 17.14 7.94 -14.34
CA MET A 10 16.84 7.39 -15.68
C MET A 10 16.38 5.93 -15.60
N ALA A 11 17.03 5.11 -14.79
CA ALA A 11 16.70 3.70 -14.62
C ALA A 11 15.32 3.50 -13.96
N ILE A 12 14.92 4.38 -13.03
CA ILE A 12 13.57 4.41 -12.45
C ILE A 12 12.54 4.63 -13.55
N HIS A 13 12.79 5.59 -14.45
CA HIS A 13 11.87 5.87 -15.56
C HIS A 13 11.79 4.71 -16.56
N ALA A 14 12.92 4.04 -16.82
CA ALA A 14 13.00 2.85 -17.66
C ALA A 14 12.50 1.56 -16.97
N ARG A 15 12.08 1.62 -15.69
CA ARG A 15 11.68 0.48 -14.86
C ARG A 15 12.76 -0.62 -14.73
N ALA A 16 14.02 -0.25 -14.87
CA ALA A 16 15.17 -1.15 -14.74
C ALA A 16 15.60 -1.28 -13.27
N LEU A 17 14.83 -2.03 -12.47
CA LEU A 17 14.98 -2.11 -11.00
C LEU A 17 16.39 -2.52 -10.56
N GLU A 18 17.02 -3.48 -11.24
CA GLU A 18 18.40 -3.92 -10.94
C GLU A 18 19.41 -2.77 -11.08
N THR A 19 19.29 -1.98 -12.15
CA THR A 19 20.15 -0.81 -12.39
C THR A 19 19.89 0.28 -11.35
N VAL A 20 18.64 0.45 -10.91
CA VAL A 20 18.28 1.38 -9.82
C VAL A 20 18.95 0.95 -8.52
N GLU A 21 18.89 -0.34 -8.15
CA GLU A 21 19.53 -0.86 -6.94
C GLU A 21 21.04 -0.63 -6.94
N ILE A 22 21.73 -0.96 -8.04
CA ILE A 22 23.17 -0.76 -8.19
C ILE A 22 23.51 0.74 -8.05
N ALA A 23 22.76 1.61 -8.73
CA ALA A 23 23.02 3.04 -8.71
C ALA A 23 22.75 3.67 -7.33
N LEU A 24 21.70 3.22 -6.62
CA LEU A 24 21.40 3.65 -5.26
C LEU A 24 22.42 3.13 -4.24
N ALA A 25 22.88 1.89 -4.39
CA ALA A 25 23.94 1.32 -3.56
C ALA A 25 25.26 2.10 -3.73
N ALA A 26 25.57 2.53 -4.96
CA ALA A 26 26.76 3.33 -5.25
C ALA A 26 26.76 4.74 -4.64
N ILE A 27 25.60 5.25 -4.20
CA ILE A 27 25.46 6.52 -3.47
C ILE A 27 25.10 6.33 -1.99
N GLU A 28 25.24 5.10 -1.47
CA GLU A 28 25.01 4.75 -0.06
C GLU A 28 23.59 5.01 0.45
N GLU A 29 22.60 5.01 -0.44
CA GLU A 29 21.18 5.20 -0.12
C GLU A 29 20.51 3.86 0.26
N VAL A 30 21.00 3.26 1.34
CA VAL A 30 20.67 1.88 1.77
C VAL A 30 19.17 1.66 1.95
N ASP A 31 18.45 2.60 2.56
CA ASP A 31 17.00 2.49 2.77
C ASP A 31 16.24 2.39 1.43
N LYS A 32 16.68 3.16 0.43
CA LYS A 32 16.07 3.16 -0.90
C LYS A 32 16.39 1.85 -1.63
N VAL A 33 17.61 1.32 -1.49
CA VAL A 33 17.98 0.00 -2.04
C VAL A 33 17.07 -1.09 -1.46
N HIS A 34 16.86 -1.10 -0.15
CA HIS A 34 15.95 -2.07 0.47
C HIS A 34 14.51 -1.97 -0.04
N PHE A 35 14.03 -0.74 -0.28
CA PHE A 35 12.71 -0.53 -0.85
C PHE A 35 12.61 -1.03 -2.30
N VAL A 36 13.60 -0.73 -3.15
CA VAL A 36 13.61 -1.20 -4.55
C VAL A 36 13.72 -2.73 -4.62
N ALA A 37 14.55 -3.34 -3.78
CA ALA A 37 14.64 -4.79 -3.65
C ALA A 37 13.33 -5.43 -3.17
N HIS A 38 12.55 -4.72 -2.35
CA HIS A 38 11.21 -5.16 -1.98
C HIS A 38 10.25 -5.12 -3.18
N ILE A 39 10.28 -4.05 -3.97
CA ILE A 39 9.49 -3.95 -5.21
C ILE A 39 9.83 -5.11 -6.15
N GLY A 40 11.12 -5.42 -6.35
CA GLY A 40 11.57 -6.51 -7.21
C GLY A 40 11.04 -7.90 -6.82
N LYS A 41 10.72 -8.13 -5.55
CA LYS A 41 10.18 -9.40 -5.03
C LYS A 41 8.67 -9.53 -5.19
N LEU A 42 7.96 -8.47 -5.57
CA LEU A 42 6.52 -8.53 -5.80
C LEU A 42 6.25 -9.31 -7.09
N PRO A 43 5.38 -10.33 -7.07
CA PRO A 43 5.17 -11.18 -8.23
C PRO A 43 4.35 -10.45 -9.31
N ASP A 44 3.39 -9.60 -8.90
CA ASP A 44 2.50 -8.87 -9.81
C ASP A 44 3.14 -7.57 -10.33
N GLU A 45 3.19 -7.40 -11.65
CA GLU A 45 3.68 -6.18 -12.31
C GLU A 45 2.85 -4.93 -11.99
N ILE A 46 1.55 -5.10 -11.76
CA ILE A 46 0.65 -4.00 -11.36
C ILE A 46 1.06 -3.49 -9.98
N LEU A 47 1.34 -4.41 -9.05
CA LEU A 47 1.81 -4.04 -7.71
C LEU A 47 3.19 -3.39 -7.76
N ARG A 48 4.10 -3.90 -8.61
CA ARG A 48 5.41 -3.27 -8.84
C ARG A 48 5.27 -1.85 -9.34
N SER A 49 4.39 -1.62 -10.30
CA SER A 49 4.13 -0.29 -10.86
C SER A 49 3.56 0.67 -9.82
N ALA A 50 2.62 0.20 -8.99
CA ALA A 50 2.02 1.01 -7.94
C ALA A 50 3.01 1.37 -6.81
N GLU A 51 3.81 0.41 -6.33
CA GLU A 51 4.83 0.66 -5.32
C GLU A 51 5.99 1.51 -5.86
N LEU A 52 6.34 1.38 -7.15
CA LEU A 52 7.31 2.27 -7.80
C LEU A 52 6.78 3.71 -7.90
N ALA A 53 5.50 3.91 -8.20
CA ALA A 53 4.89 5.24 -8.16
C ALA A 53 4.94 5.85 -6.74
N LEU A 54 4.69 5.03 -5.72
CA LEU A 54 4.85 5.43 -4.32
C LEU A 54 6.30 5.81 -3.98
N PHE A 55 7.28 5.02 -4.44
CA PHE A 55 8.71 5.32 -4.29
C PHE A 55 9.07 6.68 -4.89
N CYS A 56 8.50 7.01 -6.06
CA CYS A 56 8.66 8.29 -6.72
C CYS A 56 7.85 9.44 -6.09
N LYS A 57 7.30 9.27 -4.88
CA LYS A 57 6.45 10.25 -4.18
C LYS A 57 5.19 10.65 -4.95
N ARG A 58 4.65 9.74 -5.77
CA ARG A 58 3.40 9.93 -6.54
C ARG A 58 2.34 8.93 -6.06
N PRO A 59 1.80 9.09 -4.83
CA PRO A 59 0.85 8.15 -4.26
C PRO A 59 -0.46 8.09 -5.06
N ASP A 60 -0.93 9.21 -5.61
CA ASP A 60 -2.20 9.23 -6.34
C ASP A 60 -2.13 8.43 -7.64
N GLU A 61 -0.98 8.45 -8.31
CA GLU A 61 -0.70 7.62 -9.48
C GLU A 61 -0.70 6.13 -9.12
N GLY A 62 -0.03 5.77 -8.02
CA GLY A 62 -0.02 4.38 -7.53
C GLY A 62 -1.42 3.89 -7.15
N LEU A 63 -2.22 4.71 -6.47
CA LEU A 63 -3.62 4.40 -6.14
C LEU A 63 -4.46 4.20 -7.41
N ASN A 64 -4.31 5.09 -8.40
CA ASN A 64 -5.05 4.98 -9.66
C ASN A 64 -4.71 3.67 -10.40
N ILE A 65 -3.43 3.29 -10.45
CA ILE A 65 -2.99 2.00 -11.02
C ILE A 65 -3.71 0.84 -10.32
N LEU A 66 -3.75 0.83 -8.98
CA LEU A 66 -4.38 -0.24 -8.22
C LEU A 66 -5.90 -0.30 -8.45
N VAL A 67 -6.57 0.85 -8.45
CA VAL A 67 -8.03 0.93 -8.63
C VAL A 67 -8.45 0.52 -10.04
N GLN A 68 -7.73 0.97 -11.07
CA GLN A 68 -8.00 0.59 -12.47
C GLN A 68 -7.88 -0.91 -12.71
N ASN A 69 -6.93 -1.54 -12.02
CA ASN A 69 -6.67 -2.99 -12.11
C ASN A 69 -7.48 -3.82 -11.08
N LYS A 70 -8.50 -3.22 -10.45
CA LYS A 70 -9.39 -3.86 -9.47
C LYS A 70 -8.67 -4.46 -8.24
N ARG A 71 -7.48 -3.94 -7.89
CA ARG A 71 -6.71 -4.32 -6.70
C ARG A 71 -7.17 -3.51 -5.49
N PHE A 72 -8.46 -3.59 -5.14
CA PHE A 72 -9.09 -2.74 -4.13
C PHE A 72 -8.48 -2.88 -2.74
N TYR A 73 -8.23 -4.12 -2.28
CA TYR A 73 -7.58 -4.36 -0.99
C TYR A 73 -6.23 -3.63 -0.89
N ARG A 74 -5.40 -3.70 -1.94
CA ARG A 74 -4.08 -3.08 -1.98
C ARG A 74 -4.18 -1.56 -2.00
N ALA A 75 -5.13 -0.99 -2.74
CA ALA A 75 -5.40 0.45 -2.72
C ALA A 75 -5.87 0.94 -1.34
N ILE A 76 -6.77 0.21 -0.68
CA ILE A 76 -7.24 0.50 0.68
C ILE A 76 -6.06 0.46 1.66
N LYS A 77 -5.24 -0.60 1.61
CA LYS A 77 -4.06 -0.75 2.47
C LYS A 77 -3.04 0.36 2.25
N MET A 78 -2.88 0.82 1.02
CA MET A 78 -2.02 1.95 0.68
C MET A 78 -2.56 3.26 1.27
N ASN A 79 -3.87 3.53 1.18
CA ASN A 79 -4.47 4.69 1.85
C ASN A 79 -4.30 4.65 3.37
N ILE A 80 -4.43 3.47 3.99
CA ILE A 80 -4.17 3.28 5.43
C ILE A 80 -2.71 3.61 5.76
N ARG A 81 -1.73 3.12 4.99
CA ARG A 81 -0.29 3.45 5.15
C ARG A 81 -0.01 4.94 5.00
N LEU A 82 -0.78 5.64 4.18
CA LEU A 82 -0.69 7.09 3.98
C LEU A 82 -1.50 7.90 5.00
N HIS A 83 -2.11 7.25 6.00
CA HIS A 83 -3.03 7.85 6.97
C HIS A 83 -4.26 8.56 6.35
N ARG A 84 -4.63 8.20 5.11
CA ARG A 84 -5.81 8.68 4.39
C ARG A 84 -7.03 7.82 4.73
N TRP A 85 -7.48 7.89 5.98
CA TRP A 85 -8.52 7.01 6.52
C TRP A 85 -9.89 7.20 5.85
N ASN A 86 -10.29 8.45 5.59
CA ASN A 86 -11.58 8.74 4.95
C ASN A 86 -11.62 8.18 3.52
N ASP A 87 -10.56 8.40 2.74
CA ASP A 87 -10.43 7.88 1.37
C ASP A 87 -10.41 6.35 1.37
N ALA A 88 -9.78 5.71 2.36
CA ALA A 88 -9.79 4.26 2.52
C ALA A 88 -11.21 3.73 2.77
N LEU A 89 -11.98 4.39 3.64
CA LEU A 89 -13.35 4.01 3.95
C LEU A 89 -14.28 4.25 2.75
N GLU A 90 -14.16 5.40 2.08
CA GLU A 90 -14.94 5.71 0.88
C GLU A 90 -14.68 4.69 -0.23
N LEU A 91 -13.42 4.34 -0.47
CA LEU A 91 -13.05 3.35 -1.47
C LEU A 91 -13.63 1.96 -1.13
N ALA A 92 -13.58 1.57 0.15
CA ALA A 92 -14.17 0.33 0.64
C ALA A 92 -15.69 0.29 0.44
N LEU A 93 -16.38 1.38 0.77
CA LEU A 93 -17.84 1.51 0.61
C LEU A 93 -18.26 1.52 -0.86
N LYS A 94 -17.56 2.29 -1.70
CA LYS A 94 -17.83 2.41 -3.13
C LYS A 94 -17.76 1.07 -3.86
N HIS A 95 -16.81 0.23 -3.47
CA HIS A 95 -16.63 -1.11 -4.05
C HIS A 95 -17.24 -2.22 -3.20
N GLN A 96 -17.92 -1.89 -2.09
CA GLN A 96 -18.53 -2.83 -1.15
C GLN A 96 -17.58 -3.96 -0.71
N THR A 97 -16.31 -3.62 -0.48
CA THR A 97 -15.27 -4.58 -0.10
C THR A 97 -14.47 -4.05 1.08
N HIS A 98 -13.98 -4.95 1.94
CA HIS A 98 -12.94 -4.64 2.93
C HIS A 98 -13.27 -3.51 3.94
N VAL A 99 -14.55 -3.23 4.18
CA VAL A 99 -15.00 -2.23 5.17
C VAL A 99 -14.58 -2.66 6.59
N ASP A 100 -14.76 -3.94 6.91
CA ASP A 100 -14.31 -4.59 8.13
C ASP A 100 -12.80 -4.37 8.38
N THR A 101 -11.98 -4.58 7.35
CA THR A 101 -10.53 -4.33 7.41
C THR A 101 -10.19 -2.89 7.76
N VAL A 102 -10.84 -1.91 7.13
CA VAL A 102 -10.57 -0.48 7.39
C VAL A 102 -10.89 -0.11 8.83
N LEU A 103 -12.05 -0.56 9.32
CA LEU A 103 -12.46 -0.34 10.71
C LEU A 103 -11.50 -1.01 11.70
N ALA A 104 -11.05 -2.22 11.41
CA ALA A 104 -10.14 -2.96 12.28
C ALA A 104 -8.76 -2.29 12.38
N TYR A 105 -8.19 -1.89 11.25
CA TYR A 105 -6.94 -1.12 11.23
C TYR A 105 -7.07 0.22 11.96
N ARG A 106 -8.23 0.88 11.84
CA ARG A 106 -8.50 2.13 12.53
C ARG A 106 -8.57 1.93 14.05
N GLN A 107 -9.27 0.91 14.51
CA GLN A 107 -9.36 0.56 15.93
C GLN A 107 -7.98 0.26 16.51
N GLN A 108 -7.17 -0.55 15.80
CA GLN A 108 -5.80 -0.87 16.21
C GLN A 108 -4.93 0.40 16.30
N HIS A 109 -5.01 1.28 15.30
CA HIS A 109 -4.25 2.54 15.27
C HIS A 109 -4.62 3.45 16.45
N LEU A 110 -5.92 3.58 16.76
CA LEU A 110 -6.39 4.39 17.89
C LEU A 110 -5.98 3.79 19.24
N GLN A 111 -6.02 2.46 19.39
CA GLN A 111 -5.54 1.78 20.59
C GLN A 111 -4.04 2.04 20.81
N GLN A 112 -3.23 1.95 19.75
CA GLN A 112 -1.79 2.23 19.83
C GLN A 112 -1.50 3.67 20.24
N MET A 113 -2.29 4.63 19.73
CA MET A 113 -2.16 6.04 20.10
C MET A 113 -2.89 6.42 21.40
N ARG A 114 -3.59 5.49 22.05
CA ARG A 114 -4.45 5.73 23.23
C ARG A 114 -5.47 6.86 23.01
N HIS A 115 -6.04 6.90 21.81
CA HIS A 115 -7.09 7.85 21.44
C HIS A 115 -8.43 7.15 21.24
N VAL A 116 -9.51 7.93 21.31
CA VAL A 116 -10.87 7.49 21.03
C VAL A 116 -11.26 7.94 19.63
N GLU A 117 -12.15 7.21 18.98
CA GLU A 117 -12.62 7.60 17.65
C GLU A 117 -13.39 8.91 17.71
N THR A 118 -12.91 9.90 16.96
CA THR A 118 -13.54 11.22 16.85
C THR A 118 -14.41 11.32 15.60
N ASN A 119 -14.16 10.48 14.58
CA ASN A 119 -14.86 10.58 13.31
C ASN A 119 -16.25 9.92 13.36
N GLU A 120 -17.30 10.71 13.11
CA GLU A 120 -18.71 10.28 13.13
C GLU A 120 -19.02 9.18 12.11
N GLN A 121 -18.38 9.19 10.94
CA GLN A 121 -18.58 8.14 9.94
C GLN A 121 -18.08 6.79 10.46
N PHE A 122 -16.90 6.78 11.08
CA PHE A 122 -16.31 5.57 11.65
C PHE A 122 -17.13 5.06 12.85
N LYS A 123 -17.66 5.93 13.71
CA LYS A 123 -18.58 5.53 14.79
C LYS A 123 -19.84 4.85 14.26
N THR A 124 -20.43 5.42 13.21
CA THR A 124 -21.66 4.89 12.60
C THR A 124 -21.43 3.49 12.03
N TRP A 125 -20.35 3.31 11.27
CA TRP A 125 -20.02 2.03 10.66
C TRP A 125 -19.52 1.00 11.67
N ALA A 126 -18.79 1.41 12.71
CA ALA A 126 -18.39 0.54 13.80
C ALA A 126 -19.57 0.01 14.63
N ALA A 127 -20.69 0.74 14.67
CA ALA A 127 -21.92 0.26 15.31
C ALA A 127 -22.69 -0.75 14.45
N GLN A 128 -22.52 -0.71 13.13
CA GLN A 128 -23.24 -1.57 12.17
C GLN A 128 -22.47 -2.84 11.81
N VAL A 129 -21.14 -2.79 11.87
CA VAL A 129 -20.26 -3.88 11.45
C VAL A 129 -19.50 -4.38 12.68
N GLU A 130 -19.73 -5.63 13.05
CA GLU A 130 -18.92 -6.30 14.07
C GLU A 130 -17.54 -6.61 13.47
N VAL A 131 -16.50 -6.07 14.10
CA VAL A 131 -15.12 -6.19 13.63
C VAL A 131 -14.38 -7.19 14.49
N ASP A 132 -14.11 -8.36 13.94
CA ASP A 132 -13.20 -9.34 14.55
C ASP A 132 -11.84 -9.30 13.85
N TRP A 133 -10.80 -8.96 14.60
CA TRP A 133 -9.43 -8.86 14.09
C TRP A 133 -8.88 -10.17 13.57
N ASP A 134 -9.30 -11.31 14.13
CA ASP A 134 -8.76 -12.60 13.71
C ASP A 134 -9.39 -13.08 12.40
N THR A 135 -10.68 -12.81 12.17
CA THR A 135 -11.30 -13.02 10.85
C THR A 135 -10.69 -12.12 9.77
N VAL A 136 -10.41 -10.86 10.11
CA VAL A 136 -9.75 -9.91 9.21
C VAL A 136 -8.36 -10.41 8.82
N LYS A 137 -7.56 -10.91 9.76
CA LYS A 137 -6.24 -11.49 9.46
C LYS A 137 -6.34 -12.70 8.54
N GLN A 138 -7.30 -13.60 8.77
CA GLN A 138 -7.50 -14.78 7.93
C GLN A 138 -7.84 -14.38 6.49
N LYS A 139 -8.80 -13.47 6.30
CA LYS A 139 -9.15 -12.94 4.98
C LYS A 139 -7.95 -12.29 4.27
N ILE A 140 -7.14 -11.52 5.00
CA ILE A 140 -5.92 -10.91 4.45
C ILE A 140 -4.90 -11.97 4.03
N ALA A 141 -4.73 -13.03 4.83
CA ALA A 141 -3.79 -14.10 4.54
C ALA A 141 -4.20 -14.87 3.28
N GLU A 142 -5.49 -15.19 3.14
CA GLU A 142 -6.05 -15.84 1.95
C GLU A 142 -5.84 -14.97 0.70
N LEU A 143 -6.20 -13.68 0.74
CA LEU A 143 -5.97 -12.75 -0.38
C LEU A 143 -4.50 -12.70 -0.80
N LYS A 144 -3.59 -12.70 0.18
CA LYS A 144 -2.15 -12.67 -0.10
C LYS A 144 -1.67 -13.96 -0.76
N GLN A 145 -2.24 -15.11 -0.37
CA GLN A 145 -1.94 -16.40 -1.01
C GLN A 145 -2.50 -16.45 -2.43
N ASP A 146 -3.70 -15.94 -2.65
CA ASP A 146 -4.31 -15.89 -3.98
C ASP A 146 -3.56 -14.93 -4.92
N GLU A 147 -3.11 -13.77 -4.41
CA GLU A 147 -2.22 -12.85 -5.15
C GLU A 147 -0.89 -13.51 -5.53
N GLN A 148 -0.37 -14.43 -4.71
CA GLN A 148 0.85 -15.19 -5.03
C GLN A 148 0.62 -16.33 -6.03
N ARG A 149 -0.61 -16.86 -6.11
CA ARG A 149 -0.98 -17.90 -7.09
C ARG A 149 -1.36 -17.33 -8.46
N SER A 150 -1.89 -16.11 -8.47
CA SER A 150 -2.43 -15.45 -9.67
C SER A 150 -1.43 -14.55 -10.39
N ALA A 151 -0.24 -14.37 -9.83
CA ALA A 151 0.87 -13.61 -10.40
C ALA A 151 1.92 -14.55 -11.02
#